data_AF-A0A524GCH7-F1
#
_entry.id   AF-A0A524GCH7-F1
#
_cell.length_a   1.000
_cell.length_b   1.000
_cell.length_c   1.000
_cell.angle_alpha   90.00
_cell.angle_beta   90.00
_cell.angle_gamma   90.00
#
_symmetry.space_group_name_H-M   'P 1'
#
loop_
_entity.id
_entity.type
_entity.pdbx_description
1 polymer ?
#
loop_
_entity_poly.entity_id
_entity_poly.type
_entity_poly.pdbx_seq_one_letter_code
_entity_poly.pdbx_strand_id
1 'polypeptide(L)'
;TYGMKVDLVPAEFRAEGLVELFQKFQGSKGEGLKGLRFLLPRAEKAREIFPDRVRELGGEIDVPVAYRTIKPEFHGKRLRRFLREGRISIATFTSAATFNNFREIMGKDAEEFLRALVIAVIGPVTAKAVEKAGLHVDIMPKEATIEAMVKEIIEWGKEKKTNGMNETDSERL
;
A
#
# COMPACT_ATOMS: atom_id res chain seq x y z
N THR A 1 17.11 -17.37 5.64
CA THR A 1 15.87 -18.16 5.84
C THR A 1 15.93 -18.78 7.22
N TYR A 2 14.88 -18.67 8.04
CA TYR A 2 14.85 -19.15 9.44
C TYR A 2 14.76 -20.70 9.55
N GLY A 3 15.37 -21.44 8.62
CA GLY A 3 15.36 -22.91 8.61
C GLY A 3 14.01 -23.57 8.27
N MET A 4 12.92 -22.82 8.08
CA MET A 4 11.63 -23.37 7.69
C MET A 4 11.52 -23.53 6.17
N LYS A 5 11.13 -24.72 5.71
CA LYS A 5 10.78 -25.00 4.32
C LYS A 5 9.29 -24.75 4.13
N VAL A 6 8.92 -24.10 3.04
CA VAL A 6 7.51 -23.89 2.67
C VAL A 6 7.04 -25.10 1.88
N ASP A 7 6.02 -25.79 2.39
CA ASP A 7 5.45 -26.99 1.75
C ASP A 7 4.33 -26.67 0.77
N LEU A 8 3.60 -25.57 1.01
CA LEU A 8 2.40 -25.19 0.26
C LEU A 8 2.42 -23.69 -0.05
N VAL A 9 2.19 -23.33 -1.33
CA VAL A 9 2.03 -21.95 -1.80
C VAL A 9 0.80 -21.90 -2.69
N PRO A 10 -0.20 -21.05 -2.41
CA PRO A 10 -1.39 -20.95 -3.25
C PRO A 10 -1.06 -20.24 -4.57
N ALA A 11 -1.77 -20.60 -5.63
CA ALA A 11 -1.68 -19.88 -6.91
C ALA A 11 -2.27 -18.47 -6.83
N GLU A 12 -3.29 -18.30 -5.99
CA GLU A 12 -3.90 -17.00 -5.69
C GLU A 12 -3.60 -16.57 -4.25
N PHE A 13 -3.10 -15.35 -4.08
CA PHE A 13 -2.82 -14.76 -2.76
C PHE A 13 -4.10 -14.20 -2.10
N ARG A 14 -5.14 -15.03 -1.99
CA ARG A 14 -6.44 -14.72 -1.40
C ARG A 14 -6.90 -15.85 -0.46
N ALA A 15 -7.93 -15.59 0.33
CA ALA A 15 -8.43 -16.54 1.33
C ALA A 15 -8.92 -17.84 0.68
N GLU A 16 -9.63 -17.69 -0.45
CA GLU A 16 -10.20 -18.78 -1.25
C GLU A 16 -9.11 -19.71 -1.79
N GLY A 17 -8.05 -19.13 -2.36
CA GLY A 17 -6.91 -19.90 -2.88
C GLY A 17 -6.18 -20.71 -1.80
N LEU A 18 -6.11 -20.20 -0.57
CA LEU A 18 -5.57 -20.96 0.57
C LEU A 18 -6.47 -22.11 0.99
N VAL A 19 -7.78 -21.89 1.05
CA VAL A 19 -8.75 -22.93 1.41
C VAL A 19 -8.72 -24.08 0.42
N GLU A 20 -8.75 -23.78 -0.88
CA GLU A 20 -8.65 -24.80 -1.93
C GLU A 20 -7.35 -25.60 -1.85
N LEU A 21 -6.23 -24.93 -1.53
CA LEU A 21 -4.93 -25.57 -1.38
C LEU A 21 -4.94 -26.58 -0.23
N PHE A 22 -5.52 -26.23 0.93
CA PHE A 22 -5.59 -27.12 2.08
C PHE A 22 -6.56 -28.29 1.86
N GLN A 23 -7.71 -28.06 1.20
CA GLN A 23 -8.62 -29.13 0.81
C GLN A 23 -7.94 -30.15 -0.11
N LYS A 24 -7.16 -29.67 -1.10
CA LYS A 24 -6.37 -30.53 -1.99
C LYS A 24 -5.29 -31.29 -1.24
N PHE A 25 -4.60 -30.63 -0.30
CA PHE A 25 -3.54 -31.24 0.50
C PHE A 25 -4.05 -32.39 1.38
N GLN A 26 -5.23 -32.26 1.97
CA GLN A 26 -5.80 -33.29 2.84
C GLN A 26 -6.28 -34.55 2.07
N GLY A 27 -6.29 -34.51 0.73
CA GLY A 27 -6.72 -35.62 -0.12
C GLY A 27 -8.20 -35.99 0.04
N SER A 28 -8.98 -35.15 0.73
CA SER A 28 -10.36 -35.41 1.05
C SER A 28 -11.24 -35.30 -0.19
N LYS A 29 -12.01 -36.35 -0.48
CA LYS A 29 -13.15 -36.36 -1.42
C LYS A 29 -14.33 -35.47 -0.94
N GLY A 30 -14.11 -34.59 0.02
CA GLY A 30 -15.13 -33.76 0.65
C GLY A 30 -14.67 -32.32 0.77
N GLU A 31 -15.62 -31.40 0.72
CA GLU A 31 -15.43 -29.94 0.66
C GLU A 31 -14.99 -29.31 2.01
N GLY A 32 -14.55 -30.10 3.00
CA GLY A 32 -14.30 -29.62 4.37
C GLY A 32 -12.82 -29.53 4.75
N LEU A 33 -12.56 -28.90 5.90
CA LEU A 33 -11.24 -28.80 6.57
C LEU A 33 -11.24 -29.51 7.94
N LYS A 34 -12.19 -30.42 8.15
CA LYS A 34 -12.36 -31.13 9.43
C LYS A 34 -11.10 -31.91 9.81
N GLY A 35 -10.69 -31.76 11.06
CA GLY A 35 -9.49 -32.40 11.62
C GLY A 35 -8.17 -31.68 11.34
N LEU A 36 -8.20 -30.58 10.56
CA LEU A 36 -7.06 -29.68 10.43
C LEU A 36 -7.09 -28.62 11.53
N ARG A 37 -5.90 -28.33 12.06
CA ARG A 37 -5.67 -27.30 13.06
C ARG A 37 -4.66 -26.30 12.53
N PHE A 38 -5.06 -25.04 12.49
CA PHE A 38 -4.28 -23.94 11.92
C PHE A 38 -3.82 -22.99 13.02
N LEU A 39 -2.58 -22.52 12.92
CA LEU A 39 -2.07 -21.39 13.68
C LEU A 39 -1.79 -20.26 12.69
N LEU A 40 -2.46 -19.13 12.85
CA LEU A 40 -2.32 -17.95 11.99
C LEU A 40 -1.91 -16.72 12.79
N PRO A 41 -0.61 -16.56 13.11
CA PRO A 41 -0.11 -15.34 13.71
C PRO A 41 -0.27 -14.17 12.73
N ARG A 42 -1.00 -13.12 13.13
CA ARG A 42 -1.37 -12.02 12.23
C ARG A 42 -1.33 -10.64 12.88
N ALA A 43 -1.50 -9.59 12.08
CA ALA A 43 -1.68 -8.24 12.60
C ALA A 43 -2.95 -8.15 13.46
N GLU A 44 -2.95 -7.30 14.49
CA GLU A 44 -4.13 -7.06 15.34
C GLU A 44 -5.37 -6.66 14.54
N LYS A 45 -5.20 -5.85 13.49
CA LYS A 45 -6.27 -5.44 12.60
C LYS A 45 -6.08 -6.12 11.25
N ALA A 46 -6.76 -7.24 11.05
CA ALA A 46 -6.68 -7.99 9.81
C ALA A 46 -8.04 -8.65 9.48
N ARG A 47 -8.26 -8.99 8.20
CA ARG A 47 -9.57 -9.44 7.70
C ARG A 47 -9.94 -10.83 8.20
N GLU A 48 -11.15 -11.07 8.68
CA GLU A 48 -11.57 -12.39 9.21
C GLU A 48 -11.99 -13.42 8.14
N ILE A 49 -11.95 -13.05 6.85
CA ILE A 49 -12.40 -13.90 5.73
C ILE A 49 -11.82 -15.33 5.78
N PHE A 50 -10.51 -15.47 5.95
CA PHE A 50 -9.87 -16.80 5.97
C PHE A 50 -10.18 -17.58 7.27
N PRO A 51 -9.98 -17.02 8.48
CA PRO A 51 -10.38 -17.69 9.72
C PRO A 51 -11.85 -18.14 9.75
N ASP A 52 -12.77 -17.28 9.30
CA ASP A 52 -14.19 -17.59 9.24
C ASP A 52 -14.44 -18.77 8.31
N ARG A 53 -13.84 -18.74 7.11
CA ARG A 53 -13.97 -19.84 6.15
C ARG A 53 -13.40 -21.15 6.67
N VAL A 54 -12.30 -21.12 7.42
CA VAL A 54 -11.73 -22.34 8.03
C VAL A 54 -12.70 -22.96 9.04
N ARG A 55 -13.31 -22.13 9.90
CA ARG A 55 -14.30 -22.58 10.90
C ARG A 55 -15.56 -23.11 10.25
N GLU A 56 -16.07 -22.43 9.21
CA GLU A 56 -17.23 -22.87 8.42
C GLU A 56 -17.04 -24.26 7.82
N LEU A 57 -15.82 -24.56 7.37
CA LEU A 57 -15.46 -25.86 6.79
C LEU A 57 -15.09 -26.91 7.86
N GLY A 58 -15.26 -26.61 9.14
CA GLY A 58 -15.04 -27.52 10.26
C GLY A 58 -13.58 -27.66 10.70
N GLY A 59 -12.68 -26.79 10.22
CA GLY A 59 -11.30 -26.71 10.71
C GLY A 59 -11.21 -25.90 12.01
N GLU A 60 -10.17 -26.17 12.78
CA GLU A 60 -9.84 -25.38 13.98
C GLU A 60 -8.77 -24.35 13.64
N ILE A 61 -8.90 -23.11 14.13
CA ILE A 61 -7.92 -22.06 13.87
C ILE A 61 -7.70 -21.14 15.06
N ASP A 62 -6.43 -21.01 15.45
CA ASP A 62 -5.94 -20.03 16.42
C ASP A 62 -5.34 -18.82 15.69
N VAL A 63 -5.78 -17.61 16.06
CA VAL A 63 -5.39 -16.34 15.40
C VAL A 63 -4.68 -15.39 16.37
N PRO A 64 -3.48 -15.74 16.91
CA PRO A 64 -2.79 -14.86 17.84
C PRO A 64 -2.34 -13.56 17.15
N VAL A 65 -2.41 -12.46 17.88
CA VAL A 65 -1.87 -11.17 17.45
C VAL A 65 -0.34 -11.24 17.51
N ALA A 66 0.30 -11.28 16.35
CA ALA A 66 1.76 -11.28 16.22
C ALA A 66 2.36 -9.87 16.26
N TYR A 67 1.63 -8.88 15.74
CA TYR A 67 2.10 -7.49 15.73
C TYR A 67 0.94 -6.49 15.68
N ARG A 68 1.25 -5.25 16.08
CA ARG A 68 0.36 -4.10 16.00
C ARG A 68 1.00 -3.03 15.13
N THR A 69 0.23 -2.51 14.18
CA THR A 69 0.64 -1.30 13.45
C THR A 69 0.34 -0.10 14.34
N ILE A 70 1.36 0.43 14.99
CA ILE A 70 1.27 1.68 15.74
C ILE A 70 1.53 2.87 14.81
N LYS A 71 0.86 4.00 15.10
CA LYS A 71 1.18 5.26 14.41
C LYS A 71 2.53 5.74 14.94
N PRO A 72 3.44 6.22 14.07
CA PRO A 72 4.65 6.88 14.53
C PRO A 72 4.26 8.12 15.36
N GLU A 73 4.84 8.28 16.55
CA GLU A 73 4.78 9.55 17.29
C GLU A 73 5.66 10.57 16.58
N PHE A 74 5.18 11.09 15.46
CA PHE A 74 5.92 12.04 14.64
C PHE A 74 5.21 13.39 14.67
N HIS A 75 5.70 14.31 15.49
CA HIS A 75 5.29 15.71 15.38
C HIS A 75 5.91 16.25 14.08
N GLY A 76 5.11 16.47 13.03
CA GLY A 76 5.52 16.88 11.68
C GLY A 76 6.39 18.14 11.55
N LYS A 77 6.99 18.68 12.62
CA LYS A 77 7.93 19.82 12.64
C LYS A 77 9.07 19.66 11.63
N ARG A 78 9.73 18.49 11.56
CA ARG A 78 10.83 18.26 10.61
C ARG A 78 10.34 18.29 9.16
N LEU A 79 9.18 17.69 8.92
CA LEU A 79 8.54 17.71 7.61
C LEU A 79 8.18 19.14 7.23
N ARG A 80 7.41 19.86 8.07
CA ARG A 80 7.10 21.29 7.90
C ARG A 80 8.33 22.16 7.58
N ARG A 81 9.49 21.87 8.19
CA ARG A 81 10.75 22.57 7.88
C ARG A 81 11.23 22.28 6.45
N PHE A 82 11.34 21.01 6.06
CA PHE A 82 11.79 20.64 4.71
C PHE A 82 10.91 21.21 3.60
N LEU A 83 9.65 21.48 3.91
CA LEU A 83 8.69 22.09 2.98
C LEU A 83 8.90 23.57 2.82
N ARG A 84 9.06 24.30 3.92
CA ARG A 84 9.42 25.72 3.85
C ARG A 84 10.77 25.95 3.16
N GLU A 85 11.69 25.01 3.31
CA GLU A 85 12.99 25.04 2.62
C GLU A 85 12.90 24.64 1.14
N GLY A 86 11.72 24.26 0.62
CA GLY A 86 11.55 23.86 -0.79
C GLY A 86 12.30 22.58 -1.17
N ARG A 87 12.64 21.73 -0.19
CA ARG A 87 13.50 20.55 -0.39
C ARG A 87 12.77 19.29 -0.81
N ILE A 88 11.44 19.35 -0.87
CA ILE A 88 10.58 18.24 -1.28
C ILE A 88 9.79 18.72 -2.49
N SER A 89 9.85 17.95 -3.58
CA SER A 89 9.14 18.26 -4.82
C SER A 89 8.02 17.26 -5.12
N ILE A 90 8.13 16.03 -4.60
CA ILE A 90 7.21 14.92 -4.88
C ILE A 90 6.84 14.23 -3.56
N ALA A 91 5.55 14.04 -3.33
CA ALA A 91 5.00 13.17 -2.30
C ALA A 91 4.60 11.83 -2.93
N THR A 92 5.07 10.71 -2.35
CA THR A 92 4.78 9.37 -2.85
C THR A 92 3.91 8.60 -1.87
N PHE A 93 2.87 7.92 -2.37
CA PHE A 93 1.97 7.09 -1.55
C PHE A 93 1.77 5.70 -2.15
N THR A 94 2.24 4.68 -1.42
CA THR A 94 2.13 3.27 -1.83
C THR A 94 0.88 2.58 -1.28
N SER A 95 0.07 3.30 -0.49
CA SER A 95 -1.24 2.82 -0.06
C SER A 95 -2.15 3.97 0.40
N ALA A 96 -3.45 3.77 0.33
CA ALA A 96 -4.42 4.68 0.94
C ALA A 96 -4.18 4.86 2.46
N ALA A 97 -3.69 3.83 3.15
CA ALA A 97 -3.35 3.92 4.57
C ALA A 97 -2.20 4.90 4.83
N THR A 98 -1.13 4.86 4.01
CA THR A 98 -0.02 5.82 4.14
C THR A 98 -0.45 7.26 3.90
N PHE A 99 -1.33 7.50 2.92
CA PHE A 99 -1.89 8.81 2.64
C PHE A 99 -2.76 9.34 3.79
N ASN A 100 -3.67 8.51 4.31
CA ASN A 100 -4.54 8.90 5.42
C ASN A 100 -3.75 9.15 6.70
N ASN A 101 -2.75 8.31 7.00
CA ASN A 101 -1.86 8.53 8.14
C ASN A 101 -1.08 9.83 8.00
N PHE A 102 -0.59 10.14 6.80
CA PHE A 102 0.09 11.40 6.52
C PHE A 102 -0.79 12.61 6.82
N ARG A 103 -2.05 12.59 6.35
CA ARG A 103 -3.02 13.67 6.61
C ARG A 103 -3.28 13.87 8.09
N GLU A 104 -3.43 12.77 8.83
CA GLU A 104 -3.63 12.84 10.27
C GLU A 104 -2.42 13.43 11.02
N ILE A 105 -1.19 13.03 10.64
CA ILE A 105 0.06 13.53 11.23
C ILE A 105 0.24 15.04 10.98
N MET A 106 -0.12 15.50 9.77
CA MET A 106 0.04 16.90 9.38
C MET A 106 -1.12 17.77 9.84
N GLY A 107 -2.29 17.19 10.07
CA GLY A 107 -3.51 17.87 10.46
C GLY A 107 -4.00 18.81 9.36
N LYS A 108 -4.49 19.99 9.75
CA LYS A 108 -5.02 21.02 8.83
C LYS A 108 -4.04 21.50 7.75
N ASP A 109 -2.74 21.29 7.94
CA ASP A 109 -1.71 21.74 6.99
C ASP A 109 -1.50 20.72 5.85
N ALA A 110 -2.10 19.52 5.94
CA ALA A 110 -1.80 18.41 5.02
C ALA A 110 -2.16 18.73 3.57
N GLU A 111 -3.36 19.25 3.33
CA GLU A 111 -3.87 19.52 1.99
C GLU A 111 -3.16 20.71 1.34
N GLU A 112 -2.97 21.81 2.07
CA GLU A 112 -2.20 22.97 1.58
C GLU A 112 -0.80 22.53 1.17
N PHE A 113 -0.15 21.73 2.01
CA PHE A 113 1.14 21.19 1.72
C PHE A 113 1.15 20.31 0.47
N LEU A 114 0.22 19.35 0.38
CA LEU A 114 0.18 18.42 -0.74
C LEU A 114 -0.20 19.11 -2.06
N ARG A 115 -0.94 20.23 -2.04
CA ARG A 115 -1.21 21.05 -3.23
C ARG A 115 0.04 21.72 -3.80
N ALA A 116 1.05 21.95 -2.97
CA ALA A 116 2.32 22.53 -3.40
C ALA A 116 3.29 21.49 -3.99
N LEU A 117 2.93 20.19 -3.91
CA LEU A 117 3.76 19.09 -4.39
C LEU A 117 3.12 18.35 -5.54
N VAL A 118 3.98 17.64 -6.27
CA VAL A 118 3.57 16.57 -7.17
C VAL A 118 3.19 15.35 -6.35
N ILE A 119 2.02 14.79 -6.58
CA ILE A 119 1.53 13.60 -5.88
C ILE A 119 1.67 12.39 -6.80
N ALA A 120 2.52 11.44 -6.40
CA ALA A 120 2.66 10.14 -7.04
C ALA A 120 2.00 9.05 -6.19
N VAL A 121 1.18 8.22 -6.80
CA VAL A 121 0.52 7.10 -6.13
C VAL A 121 0.81 5.79 -6.86
N ILE A 122 0.89 4.68 -6.11
CA ILE A 122 1.19 3.38 -6.71
C ILE A 122 0.04 2.81 -7.56
N GLY A 123 -1.20 3.27 -7.35
CA GLY A 123 -2.35 2.69 -8.05
C GLY A 123 -3.72 3.22 -7.62
N PRO A 124 -4.79 2.66 -8.21
CA PRO A 124 -6.12 3.29 -8.24
C PRO A 124 -6.81 3.38 -6.89
N VAL A 125 -6.52 2.45 -5.97
CA VAL A 125 -7.08 2.51 -4.61
C VAL A 125 -6.52 3.71 -3.84
N THR A 126 -5.23 3.98 -4.00
CA THR A 126 -4.58 5.14 -3.39
C THR A 126 -5.01 6.43 -4.08
N ALA A 127 -5.12 6.44 -5.41
CA ALA A 127 -5.62 7.59 -6.18
C ALA A 127 -7.00 8.05 -5.69
N LYS A 128 -7.95 7.11 -5.55
CA LYS A 128 -9.28 7.40 -5.01
C LYS A 128 -9.25 8.02 -3.60
N ALA A 129 -8.29 7.65 -2.76
CA ALA A 129 -8.15 8.25 -1.44
C ALA A 129 -7.67 9.71 -1.52
N VAL A 130 -6.72 10.00 -2.42
CA VAL A 130 -6.22 11.34 -2.70
C VAL A 130 -7.32 12.24 -3.26
N GLU A 131 -8.03 11.77 -4.29
CA GLU A 131 -9.12 12.51 -4.94
C GLU A 131 -10.27 12.81 -3.98
N LYS A 132 -10.63 11.86 -3.11
CA LYS A 132 -11.64 12.08 -2.05
C LYS A 132 -11.26 13.17 -1.05
N ALA A 133 -9.97 13.48 -0.92
CA ALA A 133 -9.48 14.60 -0.11
C ALA A 133 -9.45 15.94 -0.88
N GLY A 134 -9.92 15.96 -2.13
CA GLY A 134 -9.92 17.16 -2.98
C GLY A 134 -8.54 17.52 -3.55
N LEU A 135 -7.63 16.54 -3.60
CA LEU A 135 -6.29 16.66 -4.16
C LEU A 135 -6.20 15.98 -5.53
N HIS A 136 -5.23 16.39 -6.35
CA HIS A 136 -4.97 15.82 -7.66
C HIS A 136 -3.83 14.80 -7.59
N VAL A 137 -3.90 13.76 -8.42
CA VAL A 137 -2.81 12.78 -8.59
C VAL A 137 -2.10 13.12 -9.89
N ASP A 138 -0.83 13.50 -9.80
CA ASP A 138 -0.02 13.86 -10.96
C ASP A 138 0.61 12.64 -11.64
N ILE A 139 0.95 11.61 -10.85
CA ILE A 139 1.68 10.44 -11.33
C ILE A 139 1.03 9.16 -10.79
N MET A 140 0.65 8.26 -11.70
CA MET A 140 0.18 6.91 -11.35
C MET A 140 0.60 5.91 -12.44
N PRO A 141 1.36 4.84 -12.10
CA PRO A 141 1.72 3.83 -13.06
C PRO A 141 0.51 2.98 -13.47
N LYS A 142 0.59 2.38 -14.66
CA LYS A 142 -0.41 1.38 -15.11
C LYS A 142 -0.38 0.12 -14.25
N GLU A 143 0.82 -0.31 -13.84
CA GLU A 143 1.04 -1.46 -12.98
C GLU A 143 1.34 -1.00 -11.54
N ALA A 144 0.69 -1.61 -10.55
CA ALA A 144 0.84 -1.24 -9.16
C ALA A 144 2.10 -1.82 -8.51
N THR A 145 3.26 -1.49 -9.07
CA THR A 145 4.60 -1.90 -8.59
C THR A 145 5.46 -0.68 -8.27
N ILE A 146 6.47 -0.88 -7.42
CA ILE A 146 7.40 0.20 -7.06
C ILE A 146 8.25 0.57 -8.27
N GLU A 147 8.67 -0.42 -9.05
CA GLU A 147 9.47 -0.26 -10.27
C GLU A 147 8.74 0.60 -11.30
N ALA A 148 7.45 0.32 -11.54
CA ALA A 148 6.64 1.11 -12.45
C ALA A 148 6.45 2.54 -11.93
N MET A 149 6.18 2.71 -10.63
CA MET A 149 6.02 4.04 -10.03
C MET A 149 7.30 4.88 -10.15
N VAL A 150 8.48 4.29 -9.91
CA VAL A 150 9.77 4.97 -10.07
C VAL A 150 10.01 5.36 -11.53
N LYS A 151 9.66 4.49 -12.48
CA LYS A 151 9.78 4.78 -13.91
C LYS A 151 8.95 6.01 -14.30
N GLU A 152 7.68 6.06 -13.90
CA GLU A 152 6.81 7.21 -14.19
C GLU A 152 7.33 8.51 -13.56
N ILE A 153 7.88 8.45 -12.34
CA ILE A 153 8.53 9.62 -11.70
C ILE A 153 9.72 10.12 -12.51
N ILE A 154 10.54 9.21 -13.06
CA ILE A 154 11.69 9.56 -13.89
C ILE A 154 11.24 10.23 -15.18
N GLU A 155 10.23 9.68 -15.87
CA GLU A 155 9.70 10.26 -17.11
C GLU A 155 9.09 11.65 -16.87
N TRP A 156 8.27 11.80 -15.84
CA TRP A 156 7.73 13.09 -15.43
C TRP A 156 8.83 14.13 -15.18
N GLY A 157 9.92 13.72 -14.51
CA GLY A 157 11.07 14.58 -14.24
C GLY A 157 11.83 15.00 -15.50
N LYS A 158 11.86 14.17 -16.55
CA LYS A 158 12.44 14.52 -17.86
C LYS A 158 11.57 15.53 -18.60
N GLU A 159 10.26 15.31 -18.65
CA GLU A 159 9.31 16.21 -19.32
C GLU A 159 9.33 17.63 -18.73
N LYS A 160 9.39 17.73 -17.40
CA LYS A 160 9.54 19.02 -16.70
C LYS A 160 10.80 19.79 -17.09
N LYS A 161 11.93 19.10 -17.29
CA LYS A 161 13.18 19.75 -17.72
C LYS A 161 13.09 20.26 -19.16
N THR A 162 12.49 19.47 -20.05
CA THR A 162 12.31 19.86 -21.45
C THR A 162 11.39 21.08 -21.58
N ASN A 163 10.27 21.09 -20.85
CA ASN A 163 9.34 22.23 -20.88
C ASN A 163 9.93 23.50 -20.26
N GLY A 164 10.73 23.37 -19.18
CA GLY A 164 11.42 24.51 -18.57
C GLY A 164 12.52 25.13 -19.45
N MET A 165 13.20 24.33 -20.29
CA MET A 165 14.17 24.87 -21.27
C MET A 165 13.47 25.65 -22.39
N ASN A 166 12.32 25.18 -22.86
CA ASN A 166 11.57 25.85 -23.94
C ASN A 166 10.96 27.21 -23.51
N GLU A 167 10.55 27.37 -22.24
CA GLU A 167 10.05 28.65 -21.72
C GLU A 167 11.17 29.68 -21.54
N THR A 168 12.37 29.24 -21.14
CA THR A 168 13.51 30.14 -20.90
C THR A 168 14.09 30.72 -22.20
N ASP A 169 13.95 30.02 -23.33
CA ASP A 169 14.38 30.49 -24.65
C ASP A 169 13.35 31.43 -25.32
N SER A 170 12.07 31.36 -24.93
CA SER A 170 11.01 32.26 -25.46
C SER A 170 11.00 33.66 -24.84
N GLU A 171 11.63 33.86 -23.67
CA GLU A 171 11.77 35.19 -23.04
C GLU A 171 13.04 35.94 -23.49
N ARG A 172 13.82 35.36 -24.41
CA ARG A 172 15.06 35.94 -24.96
C ARG A 172 14.98 36.38 -26.43
N LEU A 173 13.77 36.44 -27.00
CA LEU A 173 13.47 37.00 -28.33
C LEU A 173 12.53 38.19 -28.19
#